data_AF-X1SRC2-F1
#
_entry.id   AF-X1SRC2-F1
#
_cell.length_a   1.000
_cell.length_b   1.000
_cell.length_c   1.000
_cell.angle_alpha   90.00
_cell.angle_beta   90.00
_cell.angle_gamma   90.00
#
_symmetry.space_group_name_H-M   'P 1'
#
loop_
_entity.id
_entity.type
_entity.pdbx_description
1 polymer ?
#
loop_
_entity_poly.entity_id
_entity_poly.type
_entity_poly.pdbx_seq_one_letter_code
_entity_poly.pdbx_strand_id
1 'polypeptide(L)'
;MSKNLEELKEKKKDSTPIKNKILIDIIAKGLLNKDEMRIIAYIIRWSWGFDNGERRQDWTKKVTKRKIAKDIGMLESNLNRIINKMILENKIIMKDKGYQFNEHFEKWKNLSKRQVLKNDKKLIKLTSKTYQIDKENLP
;
A
#
# COMPACT_ATOMS: atom_id res chain seq x y z
N MET A 1 28.75 25.01 -2.65
CA MET A 1 28.18 23.85 -3.39
C MET A 1 27.53 22.78 -2.51
N SER A 2 27.88 22.65 -1.21
CA SER A 2 27.30 21.64 -0.31
C SER A 2 25.83 21.87 0.08
N LYS A 3 25.43 23.11 0.40
CA LYS A 3 24.04 23.45 0.80
C LYS A 3 22.97 22.99 -0.21
N ASN A 4 23.26 23.13 -1.50
CA ASN A 4 22.34 22.75 -2.58
C ASN A 4 22.12 21.22 -2.64
N LEU A 5 23.13 20.42 -2.28
CA LEU A 5 23.05 18.96 -2.29
C LEU A 5 22.27 18.42 -1.09
N GLU A 6 22.41 19.07 0.08
CA GLU A 6 21.62 18.75 1.26
C GLU A 6 20.16 19.15 1.10
N GLU A 7 19.86 20.35 0.58
CA GLU A 7 18.49 20.77 0.26
C GLU A 7 17.81 19.87 -0.78
N LEU A 8 18.55 19.38 -1.79
CA LEU A 8 18.04 18.41 -2.76
C LEU A 8 17.81 17.03 -2.15
N LYS A 9 18.64 16.62 -1.19
CA LYS A 9 18.43 15.37 -0.43
C LYS A 9 17.22 15.50 0.48
N GLU A 10 17.03 16.63 1.14
CA GLU A 10 15.89 16.92 2.01
C GLU A 10 14.58 17.01 1.22
N LYS A 11 14.56 17.69 0.07
CA LYS A 11 13.39 17.70 -0.84
C LYS A 11 13.00 16.31 -1.36
N LYS A 12 13.94 15.38 -1.49
CA LYS A 12 13.66 14.01 -1.93
C LYS A 12 12.98 13.17 -0.85
N LYS A 13 13.23 13.48 0.43
CA LYS A 13 12.65 12.78 1.58
C LYS A 13 11.11 12.88 1.60
N ASP A 14 10.54 13.99 1.16
CA ASP A 14 9.09 14.18 1.09
C ASP A 14 8.47 13.95 -0.30
N SER A 15 9.17 13.24 -1.19
CA SER A 15 8.73 13.03 -2.58
C SER A 15 8.29 11.59 -2.86
N THR A 16 7.21 11.44 -3.64
CA THR A 16 6.76 10.13 -4.14
C THR A 16 7.19 9.94 -5.60
N PRO A 17 7.60 8.74 -6.02
CA PRO A 17 7.91 8.45 -7.42
C PRO A 17 6.70 8.50 -8.36
N ILE A 18 5.48 8.57 -7.82
CA ILE A 18 4.22 8.56 -8.57
C ILE A 18 4.03 9.89 -9.29
N LYS A 19 3.76 9.84 -10.60
CA LYS A 19 3.51 11.05 -11.39
C LYS A 19 2.19 11.70 -10.97
N ASN A 20 2.20 13.01 -10.73
CA ASN A 20 1.00 13.79 -10.38
C ASN A 20 -0.18 13.56 -11.34
N LYS A 21 0.09 13.46 -12.65
CA LYS A 21 -0.94 13.17 -13.66
C LYS A 21 -1.71 11.88 -13.37
N ILE A 22 -1.02 10.84 -12.88
CA ILE A 22 -1.66 9.55 -12.55
C ILE A 22 -2.58 9.71 -11.33
N LEU A 23 -2.10 10.40 -10.29
CA LEU A 23 -2.92 10.67 -9.09
C LEU A 23 -4.16 11.50 -9.44
N ILE A 24 -3.99 12.54 -10.28
CA ILE A 24 -5.10 13.37 -10.75
C ILE A 24 -6.10 12.53 -11.53
N ASP A 25 -5.66 11.69 -12.47
CA ASP A 25 -6.56 10.84 -13.25
C ASP A 25 -7.38 9.90 -12.35
N ILE A 26 -6.74 9.30 -11.33
CA ILE A 26 -7.41 8.38 -10.41
C ILE A 26 -8.47 9.11 -9.56
N ILE A 27 -8.13 10.31 -9.06
CA ILE A 27 -9.03 11.11 -8.22
C ILE A 27 -10.17 11.68 -9.07
N ALA A 28 -9.86 12.31 -10.20
CA ALA A 28 -10.83 12.96 -11.08
C ALA A 28 -11.82 11.97 -11.69
N LYS A 29 -11.39 10.74 -11.99
CA LYS A 29 -12.26 9.67 -12.49
C LYS A 29 -13.02 8.95 -11.38
N GLY A 30 -12.82 9.29 -10.10
CA GLY A 30 -13.51 8.68 -8.97
C GLY A 30 -13.24 7.19 -8.80
N LEU A 31 -12.05 6.71 -9.17
CA LEU A 31 -11.72 5.27 -9.17
C LEU A 31 -11.52 4.69 -7.76
N LEU A 32 -11.48 5.56 -6.75
CA LEU A 32 -11.30 5.22 -5.34
C LEU A 32 -12.38 5.88 -4.50
N ASN A 33 -12.93 5.12 -3.55
CA ASN A 33 -13.80 5.72 -2.53
C ASN A 33 -12.97 6.39 -1.42
N LYS A 34 -13.65 7.13 -0.53
CA LYS A 34 -13.02 7.89 0.57
C LYS A 34 -12.08 7.04 1.44
N ASP A 35 -12.49 5.83 1.79
CA ASP A 35 -11.69 4.97 2.67
C ASP A 35 -10.49 4.37 1.93
N GLU A 36 -10.67 3.98 0.66
CA GLU A 36 -9.57 3.54 -0.21
C GLU A 36 -8.54 4.67 -0.40
N MET A 37 -8.99 5.91 -0.58
CA MET A 37 -8.11 7.08 -0.67
C MET A 37 -7.31 7.31 0.62
N ARG A 38 -7.92 7.17 1.81
CA ARG A 38 -7.21 7.29 3.09
C ARG A 38 -6.09 6.26 3.23
N ILE A 39 -6.36 5.01 2.83
CA ILE A 39 -5.39 3.92 2.87
C ILE A 39 -4.25 4.16 1.88
N ILE A 40 -4.57 4.58 0.65
CA ILE A 40 -3.57 4.87 -0.38
C ILE A 40 -2.71 6.06 0.01
N ALA A 41 -3.30 7.14 0.53
CA ALA A 41 -2.55 8.29 1.03
C ALA A 41 -1.57 7.89 2.14
N TYR A 42 -1.99 7.00 3.04
CA TYR A 42 -1.10 6.42 4.04
C TYR A 42 0.04 5.63 3.38
N ILE A 43 -0.27 4.70 2.48
CA ILE A 43 0.74 3.89 1.79
C ILE A 43 1.73 4.77 1.03
N ILE A 44 1.27 5.73 0.24
CA ILE A 44 2.12 6.65 -0.52
C ILE A 44 3.01 7.47 0.41
N ARG A 45 2.48 7.99 1.52
CA ARG A 45 3.25 8.78 2.51
C ARG A 45 4.36 7.96 3.17
N TRP A 46 4.09 6.68 3.43
CA TRP A 46 4.99 5.79 4.15
C TRP A 46 5.84 4.91 3.22
N SER A 47 5.62 4.99 1.91
CA SER A 47 6.48 4.49 0.85
C SER A 47 7.44 5.60 0.42
N TRP A 48 8.75 5.38 0.55
CA TRP A 48 9.77 6.42 0.34
C TRP A 48 10.72 6.07 -0.79
N GLY A 49 10.93 6.94 -1.77
CA GLY A 49 12.00 6.76 -2.75
C GLY A 49 13.29 7.48 -2.33
N PHE A 50 14.43 6.77 -2.35
CA PHE A 50 15.83 7.27 -2.25
C PHE A 50 16.55 7.30 -0.88
N ASP A 51 16.24 6.42 0.08
CA ASP A 51 16.95 6.45 1.38
C ASP A 51 18.26 5.62 1.42
N ASN A 52 18.52 4.71 0.47
CA ASN A 52 19.70 3.83 0.49
C ASN A 52 20.54 3.86 -0.81
N GLY A 53 21.12 5.01 -1.14
CA GLY A 53 22.30 5.14 -2.00
C GLY A 53 22.12 4.88 -3.51
N GLU A 54 21.39 3.85 -3.94
CA GLU A 54 21.37 3.41 -5.35
C GLU A 54 20.02 2.86 -5.86
N ARG A 55 18.99 2.68 -5.01
CA ARG A 55 17.64 2.26 -5.46
C ARG A 55 16.50 3.00 -4.76
N ARG A 56 15.38 3.18 -5.48
CA ARG A 56 14.08 3.64 -4.95
C ARG A 56 13.52 2.61 -3.97
N GLN A 57 12.97 3.05 -2.85
CA GLN A 57 12.16 2.18 -2.00
C GLN A 57 10.69 2.29 -2.47
N ASP A 58 10.24 1.23 -3.14
CA ASP A 58 8.91 1.17 -3.77
C ASP A 58 7.80 0.71 -2.80
N TRP A 59 8.19 0.35 -1.57
CA TRP A 59 7.33 -0.30 -0.57
C TRP A 59 7.32 0.49 0.74
N THR A 60 6.21 0.44 1.47
CA THR A 60 6.20 0.89 2.87
C THR A 60 7.22 0.09 3.67
N LYS A 61 7.78 0.70 4.73
CA LYS A 61 8.40 -0.09 5.81
C LYS A 61 7.36 -1.12 6.33
N LYS A 62 7.85 -2.22 6.93
CA LYS A 62 6.99 -3.24 7.54
C LYS A 62 6.05 -2.56 8.52
N VAL A 63 4.75 -2.61 8.25
CA VAL A 63 3.73 -1.90 9.02
C VAL A 63 2.54 -2.83 9.25
N THR A 64 2.04 -2.86 10.48
CA THR A 64 0.88 -3.69 10.82
C THR A 64 -0.40 -2.98 10.40
N LYS A 65 -1.43 -3.76 10.02
CA LYS A 65 -2.78 -3.22 9.75
C LYS A 65 -3.30 -2.42 10.95
N ARG A 66 -3.03 -2.86 12.18
CA ARG A 66 -3.40 -2.12 13.40
C ARG A 66 -2.79 -0.71 13.45
N LYS A 67 -1.51 -0.55 13.07
CA LYS A 67 -0.87 0.78 13.03
C LYS A 67 -1.54 1.68 11.99
N ILE A 68 -1.75 1.16 10.78
CA ILE A 68 -2.45 1.89 9.71
C ILE A 68 -3.84 2.33 10.21
N ALA A 69 -4.61 1.42 10.79
CA ALA A 69 -5.97 1.66 11.28
C ALA A 69 -5.99 2.79 12.32
N LYS A 70 -5.07 2.74 13.29
CA LYS A 70 -4.90 3.79 14.30
C LYS A 70 -4.56 5.13 13.66
N ASP A 71 -3.58 5.15 12.76
CA ASP A 71 -3.06 6.39 12.18
C ASP A 71 -4.05 7.09 11.27
N ILE A 72 -4.84 6.32 10.50
CA ILE A 72 -5.85 6.92 9.63
C ILE A 72 -7.18 7.13 10.37
N GLY A 73 -7.35 6.70 11.62
CA GLY A 73 -8.61 6.81 12.36
C GLY A 73 -9.73 5.92 11.78
N MET A 74 -9.44 4.63 11.60
CA MET A 74 -10.36 3.63 11.07
C MET A 74 -10.39 2.39 11.97
N LEU A 75 -11.57 1.74 12.09
CA LEU A 75 -11.67 0.45 12.78
C LEU A 75 -10.81 -0.62 12.10
N GLU A 76 -10.06 -1.41 12.88
CA GLU A 76 -9.14 -2.43 12.35
C GLU A 76 -9.87 -3.48 11.48
N SER A 77 -11.08 -3.87 11.88
CA SER A 77 -11.92 -4.81 11.10
C SER A 77 -12.30 -4.25 9.73
N ASN A 78 -12.67 -2.96 9.67
CA ASN A 78 -13.01 -2.29 8.40
C ASN A 78 -11.77 -2.15 7.52
N LEU A 79 -10.64 -1.72 8.08
CA LEU A 79 -9.37 -1.63 7.36
C LEU A 79 -8.99 -2.98 6.76
N ASN A 80 -9.06 -4.06 7.55
CA ASN A 80 -8.67 -5.39 7.09
C ASN A 80 -9.49 -5.81 5.86
N ARG A 81 -10.81 -5.61 5.91
CA ARG A 81 -11.71 -5.88 4.79
C ARG A 81 -11.35 -5.05 3.55
N ILE A 82 -11.12 -3.75 3.73
CA ILE A 82 -10.81 -2.86 2.60
C ILE A 82 -9.46 -3.20 1.98
N ILE A 83 -8.40 -3.39 2.79
CA ILE A 83 -7.07 -3.76 2.28
C ILE A 83 -7.13 -5.08 1.51
N ASN A 84 -7.80 -6.11 2.03
CA ASN A 84 -7.90 -7.40 1.34
C ASN A 84 -8.61 -7.25 -0.01
N LYS A 85 -9.72 -6.49 -0.03
CA LYS A 85 -10.41 -6.14 -1.27
C LYS A 85 -9.48 -5.41 -2.25
N MET A 86 -8.76 -4.39 -1.79
CA MET A 86 -7.84 -3.61 -2.63
C MET A 86 -6.69 -4.44 -3.18
N ILE A 87 -6.20 -5.45 -2.43
CA ILE A 87 -5.21 -6.42 -2.92
C ILE A 87 -5.81 -7.29 -4.03
N LEU A 88 -7.03 -7.81 -3.82
CA LEU A 88 -7.73 -8.62 -4.82
C LEU A 88 -8.05 -7.84 -6.11
N GLU A 89 -8.38 -6.55 -5.97
CA GLU A 89 -8.62 -5.61 -7.06
C GLU A 89 -7.32 -5.11 -7.71
N ASN A 90 -6.16 -5.55 -7.23
CA ASN A 90 -4.84 -5.14 -7.72
C ASN A 90 -4.56 -3.64 -7.58
N LYS A 91 -5.22 -2.96 -6.63
CA LYS A 91 -4.99 -1.54 -6.29
C LYS A 91 -3.76 -1.36 -5.40
N ILE A 92 -3.49 -2.37 -4.56
CA ILE A 92 -2.34 -2.44 -3.66
C ILE A 92 -1.66 -3.78 -3.86
N ILE A 93 -0.33 -3.80 -3.85
CA ILE A 93 0.47 -5.01 -3.82
C ILE A 93 1.00 -5.19 -2.38
N MET A 94 0.94 -6.41 -1.86
CA MET A 94 1.48 -6.76 -0.54
C MET A 94 2.63 -7.76 -0.71
N LYS A 95 3.79 -7.46 -0.13
CA LYS A 95 4.96 -8.32 -0.09
C LYS A 95 5.70 -8.10 1.22
N ASP A 96 6.15 -9.17 1.88
CA ASP A 96 6.98 -9.12 3.09
C ASP A 96 6.47 -8.18 4.20
N LYS A 97 5.14 -8.11 4.39
CA LYS A 97 4.42 -7.21 5.34
C LYS A 97 4.57 -5.71 5.02
N GLY A 98 5.04 -5.38 3.83
CA GLY A 98 4.99 -4.04 3.23
C GLY A 98 3.88 -3.94 2.18
N TYR A 99 3.50 -2.70 1.88
CA TYR A 99 2.49 -2.36 0.89
C TYR A 99 3.08 -1.45 -0.20
N GLN A 100 2.60 -1.60 -1.42
CA GLN A 100 2.89 -0.70 -2.53
C GLN A 100 1.59 -0.31 -3.21
N PHE A 101 1.43 0.97 -3.52
CA PHE A 101 0.32 1.43 -4.35
C PHE A 101 0.59 1.07 -5.81
N ASN A 102 -0.37 0.41 -6.46
CA ASN A 102 -0.27 0.10 -7.88
C ASN A 102 -0.87 1.25 -8.70
N GLU A 103 -0.02 2.16 -9.16
CA GLU A 103 -0.42 3.34 -9.93
C GLU A 103 -0.98 3.02 -11.33
N HIS A 104 -0.74 1.80 -11.83
CA HIS A 104 -1.26 1.29 -13.11
C HIS A 104 -2.75 0.92 -13.00
N PHE A 105 -3.60 1.93 -12.86
CA PHE A 105 -5.04 1.78 -12.65
C PHE A 105 -5.77 1.06 -13.80
N GLU A 106 -5.17 1.05 -15.01
CA GLU A 106 -5.61 0.24 -16.14
C GLU A 106 -5.54 -1.27 -15.89
N LYS A 107 -4.75 -1.70 -14.90
CA LYS A 107 -4.61 -3.12 -14.49
C LYS A 107 -5.48 -3.46 -13.28
N TRP A 108 -6.30 -2.53 -12.78
CA TRP A 108 -7.18 -2.77 -11.64
C TRP A 108 -8.37 -3.62 -12.07
N LYS A 109 -8.80 -4.50 -11.17
CA LYS A 109 -9.95 -5.37 -11.40
C LYS A 109 -11.17 -4.78 -10.71
N ASN A 110 -12.28 -4.74 -11.42
CA ASN A 110 -13.58 -4.45 -10.81
C ASN A 110 -14.23 -5.77 -10.39
N LEU A 111 -14.11 -6.12 -9.10
CA LEU A 111 -14.66 -7.35 -8.56
C LEU A 111 -16.03 -7.08 -7.93
N SER A 112 -17.01 -7.90 -8.29
CA SER A 112 -18.30 -7.88 -7.59
C SER A 112 -18.13 -8.31 -6.12
N LYS A 113 -19.03 -7.86 -5.24
CA LYS A 113 -19.02 -8.23 -3.81
C LYS A 113 -18.93 -9.76 -3.60
N ARG A 114 -19.63 -10.54 -4.44
CA ARG A 114 -19.63 -12.02 -4.38
C ARG A 114 -18.26 -12.62 -4.71
N GLN A 115 -17.55 -12.06 -5.69
CA GLN A 115 -16.20 -12.50 -6.05
C GLN A 115 -15.18 -12.16 -4.96
N VAL A 116 -15.30 -10.98 -4.33
CA VAL A 116 -14.45 -10.57 -3.21
C VAL A 116 -14.60 -11.55 -2.04
N LEU A 117 -15.82 -11.89 -1.62
CA LEU A 117 -16.06 -12.82 -0.51
C LEU A 117 -15.48 -14.23 -0.76
N LYS A 118 -15.60 -14.74 -1.99
CA LYS A 118 -15.05 -16.06 -2.37
C LYS A 118 -13.52 -16.04 -2.32
N ASN A 119 -12.91 -14.96 -2.79
CA ASN A 119 -11.46 -14.82 -2.84
C ASN A 119 -10.85 -14.46 -1.48
N ASP A 120 -11.55 -13.71 -0.63
CA ASP A 120 -11.13 -13.38 0.74
C ASP A 120 -10.91 -14.65 1.56
N LYS A 121 -11.82 -15.63 1.46
CA LYS A 121 -11.63 -16.95 2.11
C LYS A 121 -10.34 -17.65 1.66
N LYS A 122 -9.99 -17.52 0.36
CA LYS A 122 -8.76 -18.08 -0.21
C LYS A 122 -7.52 -17.28 0.24
N LEU A 123 -7.63 -15.96 0.31
CA LEU A 123 -6.56 -15.05 0.72
C LEU A 123 -6.22 -15.25 2.20
N ILE A 124 -7.24 -15.34 3.06
CA ILE A 124 -7.08 -15.66 4.48
C ILE A 124 -6.31 -16.98 4.62
N LYS A 125 -6.71 -18.04 3.91
CA LYS A 125 -6.03 -19.35 3.93
C LYS A 125 -4.55 -19.27 3.50
N LEU A 126 -4.23 -18.43 2.50
CA LEU A 126 -2.86 -18.19 2.05
C LEU A 126 -2.05 -17.46 3.12
N THR A 127 -2.58 -16.37 3.67
CA THR A 127 -1.90 -15.61 4.72
C THR A 127 -1.69 -16.43 5.99
N SER A 128 -2.65 -17.26 6.39
CA SER A 128 -2.52 -18.16 7.55
C SER A 128 -1.40 -19.18 7.37
N LYS A 129 -1.21 -19.72 6.16
CA LYS A 129 -0.08 -20.62 5.85
C LYS A 129 1.26 -19.89 5.95
N THR A 130 1.36 -18.66 5.45
CA THR A 130 2.59 -17.86 5.58
C THR A 130 2.92 -17.53 7.04
N TYR A 131 1.90 -17.25 7.87
CA TYR A 131 2.09 -17.06 9.32
C TYR A 131 2.52 -18.33 10.07
N GLN A 132 2.17 -19.53 9.59
CA GLN A 132 2.59 -20.80 10.18
C GLN A 132 4.04 -21.14 9.81
N ILE A 133 4.44 -20.90 8.56
CA ILE A 133 5.82 -21.12 8.09
C ILE A 133 6.82 -20.18 8.80
N ASP A 134 6.42 -18.94 9.07
CA ASP A 134 7.22 -17.99 9.87
C ASP A 134 7.38 -18.43 11.33
N LYS A 135 6.46 -19.24 11.88
CA LYS A 135 6.50 -19.73 13.28
C LYS A 135 7.33 -21.00 13.44
N GLU A 136 7.38 -21.88 12.45
CA GLU A 136 8.17 -23.12 12.48
C GLU A 136 9.69 -22.86 12.31
N ASN A 137 10.07 -21.70 11.78
CA ASN A 137 11.48 -21.32 11.56
C ASN A 137 12.04 -20.33 12.61
N LEU A 138 11.35 -20.16 13.74
CA LEU A 138 11.92 -19.50 14.92
C LEU A 138 12.56 -20.58 15.82
N PRO A 139 13.85 -20.47 16.17
CA PRO A 139 14.52 -21.40 17.08
C PRO A 139 13.90 -21.39 18.48
#